data_AF-W7EAV4-F1
#
_entry.id   AF-W7EAV4-F1
#
_cell.length_a   1.000
_cell.length_b   1.000
_cell.length_c   1.000
_cell.angle_alpha   90.00
_cell.angle_beta   90.00
_cell.angle_gamma   90.00
#
_symmetry.space_group_name_H-M   'P 1'
#
loop_
_entity.id
_entity.type
_entity.pdbx_description
1 polymer ?
#
loop_
_entity_poly.entity_id
_entity_poly.type
_entity_poly.pdbx_seq_one_letter_code
_entity_poly.pdbx_strand_id
1 'polypeptide(L)'
;MSKTKTKRARRELKREGERKIAAHHRKAAAKAAETKQAATKPPAKKKQKMNSTGAKDAPPATKPAHVQPSQRKHAIPFGEYDHILLVGEGDFSFTRSLAIEHGCANVTATSYDSREDVSAKYPTFIPISTELSSLTPPVPLFHSIDATKLSTYKHLRCKRDDGDDDEEGWDTIAFMFPHTGGLSTDVNRQVRANQALLVEFFKSCIDTKDAKRRLHILQTQKREKEESRKRKRDHQSQGDSQQQEQKNKQNVKPFLRMGGKIIVTLFEGEPYTLWNIRDLARHVGLRVVESWKFDWEQYPGYHHVRTLGALEGGGGWKGEDREARMYVFEKIPLVADSDEEKEMERLAKVARGGRLPSQKEAMKAALQGEEKEDDVEEEEAEEDDD
;
A
#
# COMPACT_ATOMS: atom_id res chain seq x y z
N MET A 1 4.66 -37.27 -7.09
CA MET A 1 3.22 -36.96 -6.95
C MET A 1 2.79 -35.95 -8.03
N SER A 2 1.78 -36.27 -8.85
CA SER A 2 1.45 -35.53 -10.09
C SER A 2 0.96 -34.09 -9.84
N LYS A 3 1.54 -33.11 -10.55
CA LYS A 3 1.20 -31.66 -10.55
C LYS A 3 -0.30 -31.38 -10.76
N THR A 4 -1.03 -32.33 -11.34
CA THR A 4 -2.47 -32.23 -11.61
C THR A 4 -3.33 -32.43 -10.36
N LYS A 5 -2.89 -33.27 -9.40
CA LYS A 5 -3.61 -33.50 -8.13
C LYS A 5 -3.60 -32.24 -7.25
N THR A 6 -2.48 -31.52 -7.20
CA THR A 6 -2.31 -30.30 -6.39
C THR A 6 -3.17 -29.12 -6.88
N LYS A 7 -3.34 -28.97 -8.20
CA LYS A 7 -4.20 -27.93 -8.78
C LYS A 7 -5.69 -28.19 -8.56
N ARG A 8 -6.10 -29.46 -8.57
CA ARG A 8 -7.47 -29.88 -8.26
C ARG A 8 -7.81 -29.64 -6.79
N ALA A 9 -6.91 -30.02 -5.87
CA ALA A 9 -7.05 -29.77 -4.44
C ALA A 9 -7.17 -28.26 -4.11
N ARG A 10 -6.37 -27.40 -4.76
CA ARG A 10 -6.45 -25.94 -4.57
C ARG A 10 -7.75 -25.31 -5.07
N ARG A 11 -8.32 -25.82 -6.17
CA ARG A 11 -9.63 -25.39 -6.68
C ARG A 11 -10.78 -25.86 -5.78
N GLU A 12 -10.65 -27.05 -5.21
CA GLU A 12 -11.63 -27.65 -4.31
C GLU A 12 -11.68 -26.90 -2.97
N LEU A 13 -10.52 -26.56 -2.40
CA LEU A 13 -10.40 -25.70 -1.21
C LEU A 13 -10.99 -24.31 -1.44
N LYS A 14 -10.76 -23.69 -2.61
CA LYS A 14 -11.36 -22.39 -2.95
C LYS A 14 -12.90 -22.47 -3.00
N ARG A 15 -13.43 -23.50 -3.67
CA ARG A 15 -14.87 -23.73 -3.80
C ARG A 15 -15.53 -24.07 -2.46
N GLU A 16 -14.81 -24.76 -1.58
CA GLU A 16 -15.26 -25.06 -0.22
C GLU A 16 -15.26 -23.81 0.66
N GLY A 17 -14.26 -22.94 0.54
CA GLY A 17 -14.21 -21.63 1.19
C GLY A 17 -15.38 -20.73 0.76
N GLU A 18 -15.62 -20.61 -0.54
CA GLU A 18 -16.76 -19.85 -1.10
C GLU A 18 -18.11 -20.41 -0.64
N ARG A 19 -18.25 -21.75 -0.55
CA ARG A 19 -19.47 -22.40 -0.03
C ARG A 19 -19.68 -22.14 1.47
N LYS A 20 -18.62 -22.15 2.27
CA LYS A 20 -18.70 -21.87 3.72
C LYS A 20 -19.08 -20.41 3.99
N ILE A 21 -18.53 -19.47 3.21
CA ILE A 21 -18.89 -18.04 3.25
C ILE A 21 -20.37 -17.86 2.87
N ALA A 22 -20.82 -18.47 1.76
CA ALA A 22 -22.21 -18.39 1.34
C ALA A 22 -23.20 -19.07 2.32
N ALA A 23 -22.77 -20.12 3.02
CA ALA A 23 -23.57 -20.77 4.07
C ALA A 23 -23.68 -19.88 5.32
N HIS A 24 -22.60 -19.19 5.70
CA HIS A 24 -22.61 -18.20 6.78
C HIS A 24 -23.56 -17.03 6.46
N HIS A 25 -23.51 -16.51 5.23
CA HIS A 25 -24.42 -15.44 4.77
C HIS A 25 -25.89 -15.86 4.81
N ARG A 26 -26.21 -17.10 4.40
CA ARG A 26 -27.59 -17.64 4.49
C ARG A 26 -28.07 -17.83 5.93
N LYS A 27 -27.20 -18.28 6.83
CA LYS A 27 -27.54 -18.46 8.25
C LYS A 27 -27.73 -17.11 8.97
N ALA A 28 -26.94 -16.10 8.60
CA ALA A 28 -27.11 -14.73 9.07
C ALA A 28 -28.44 -14.10 8.57
N ALA A 29 -28.80 -14.32 7.31
CA ALA A 29 -30.07 -13.86 6.75
C ALA A 29 -31.30 -14.52 7.40
N ALA A 30 -31.23 -15.83 7.70
CA ALA A 30 -32.31 -16.54 8.39
C ALA A 30 -32.50 -16.03 9.84
N LYS A 31 -31.41 -15.76 10.57
CA LYS A 31 -31.45 -15.23 11.94
C LYS A 31 -31.98 -13.79 11.99
N ALA A 32 -31.70 -12.99 10.96
CA ALA A 32 -32.26 -11.64 10.81
C ALA A 32 -33.78 -11.66 10.54
N ALA A 33 -34.31 -12.71 9.90
CA ALA A 33 -35.74 -12.86 9.65
C ALA A 33 -36.53 -13.25 10.91
N GLU A 34 -35.97 -14.10 11.79
CA GLU A 34 -36.60 -14.48 13.06
C GLU A 34 -36.68 -13.32 14.07
N THR A 35 -35.68 -12.42 14.07
CA THR A 35 -35.62 -11.32 15.05
C THR A 35 -36.66 -10.22 14.76
N LYS A 36 -37.16 -10.11 13.51
CA LYS A 36 -38.20 -9.14 13.13
C LYS A 36 -39.60 -9.48 13.63
N GLN A 37 -39.87 -10.69 14.10
CA GLN A 37 -41.20 -11.07 14.63
C GLN A 37 -41.37 -10.86 16.15
N ALA A 38 -40.30 -10.56 16.89
CA ALA A 38 -40.34 -10.53 18.37
C ALA A 38 -40.45 -9.13 19.02
N ALA A 39 -40.44 -8.03 18.26
CA ALA A 39 -40.40 -6.67 18.81
C ALA A 39 -41.77 -5.97 18.81
N THR A 40 -42.70 -6.40 19.67
CA THR A 40 -43.87 -5.59 20.08
C THR A 40 -44.02 -5.60 21.60
N LYS A 41 -43.25 -4.74 22.30
CA LYS A 41 -43.60 -4.21 23.64
C LYS A 41 -42.62 -3.10 24.08
N PRO A 42 -43.10 -1.97 24.63
CA PRO A 42 -42.24 -0.83 25.03
C PRO A 42 -41.70 -0.96 26.47
N PRO A 43 -40.51 -0.41 26.80
CA PRO A 43 -39.99 -0.43 28.17
C PRO A 43 -40.31 0.85 28.97
N ALA A 44 -40.46 0.67 30.28
CA ALA A 44 -40.83 1.68 31.28
C ALA A 44 -39.62 2.44 31.88
N LYS A 45 -39.85 3.70 32.28
CA LYS A 45 -38.89 4.66 32.87
C LYS A 45 -38.49 4.31 34.31
N LYS A 46 -37.23 4.61 34.70
CA LYS A 46 -36.83 4.79 36.11
C LYS A 46 -35.95 6.03 36.31
N LYS A 47 -36.17 6.68 37.46
CA LYS A 47 -35.78 8.04 37.88
C LYS A 47 -34.34 8.17 38.41
N GLN A 48 -33.82 9.40 38.26
CA GLN A 48 -32.63 9.99 38.89
C GLN A 48 -32.66 10.01 40.43
N LYS A 49 -31.48 10.14 41.05
CA LYS A 49 -31.30 10.78 42.34
C LYS A 49 -30.01 11.61 42.36
N MET A 50 -30.14 12.90 42.69
CA MET A 50 -29.08 13.86 42.97
C MET A 50 -28.59 13.71 44.41
N ASN A 51 -27.36 14.13 44.70
CA ASN A 51 -26.98 14.66 46.00
C ASN A 51 -25.96 15.80 45.82
N SER A 52 -26.18 16.88 46.57
CA SER A 52 -25.48 18.15 46.59
C SER A 52 -24.80 18.38 47.94
N THR A 53 -23.66 19.07 47.94
CA THR A 53 -23.04 19.92 49.00
C THR A 53 -21.64 20.26 48.46
N GLY A 54 -21.00 21.43 48.57
CA GLY A 54 -21.21 22.75 49.14
C GLY A 54 -19.84 23.48 48.98
N ALA A 55 -19.84 24.79 48.69
CA ALA A 55 -18.70 25.64 48.26
C ALA A 55 -17.65 25.90 49.38
N LYS A 56 -16.45 26.51 49.24
CA LYS A 56 -15.76 27.45 48.32
C LYS A 56 -14.24 27.29 48.54
N ASP A 57 -13.38 27.61 47.55
CA ASP A 57 -12.20 28.49 47.72
C ASP A 57 -11.47 28.76 46.38
N ALA A 58 -10.84 29.93 46.29
CA ALA A 58 -10.37 30.65 45.10
C ALA A 58 -9.17 30.01 44.35
N PRO A 59 -8.93 30.36 43.07
CA PRO A 59 -7.93 29.68 42.23
C PRO A 59 -6.51 30.24 42.43
N PRO A 60 -5.46 29.40 42.47
CA PRO A 60 -4.09 29.89 42.34
C PRO A 60 -3.75 30.14 40.86
N ALA A 61 -3.05 31.25 40.63
CA ALA A 61 -2.60 31.69 39.31
C ALA A 61 -1.75 30.62 38.60
N THR A 62 -2.17 30.24 37.40
CA THR A 62 -1.41 29.35 36.51
C THR A 62 -0.25 30.11 35.88
N LYS A 63 0.98 29.71 36.22
CA LYS A 63 2.17 30.07 35.44
C LYS A 63 2.01 29.50 34.03
N PRO A 64 2.43 30.20 32.96
CA PRO A 64 2.33 29.67 31.60
C PRO A 64 3.12 28.37 31.53
N ALA A 65 2.42 27.27 31.21
CA ALA A 65 3.04 25.98 31.00
C ALA A 65 4.04 26.10 29.85
N HIS A 66 5.29 25.75 30.13
CA HIS A 66 6.30 25.54 29.11
C HIS A 66 5.83 24.36 28.25
N VAL A 67 5.27 24.64 27.07
CA VAL A 67 4.88 23.62 26.10
C VAL A 67 6.15 22.92 25.66
N GLN A 68 6.32 21.65 26.07
CA GLN A 68 7.44 20.84 25.63
C GLN A 68 7.40 20.72 24.08
N PRO A 69 8.56 20.73 23.39
CA PRO A 69 8.64 20.60 21.93
C PRO A 69 8.04 19.32 21.34
N SER A 70 7.63 18.36 22.18
CA SER A 70 7.07 17.05 21.80
C SER A 70 5.61 17.07 21.31
N GLN A 71 4.93 18.22 21.30
CA GLN A 71 3.54 18.36 20.86
C GLN A 71 3.34 19.11 19.54
N ARG A 72 4.40 19.33 18.74
CA ARG A 72 4.20 19.88 17.40
C ARG A 72 3.56 18.81 16.51
N LYS A 73 2.31 19.05 16.11
CA LYS A 73 1.61 18.21 15.12
C LYS A 73 2.46 18.14 13.85
N HIS A 74 2.64 16.93 13.30
CA HIS A 74 3.39 16.75 12.07
C HIS A 74 2.66 17.42 10.91
N ALA A 75 3.38 17.92 9.89
CA ALA A 75 2.74 18.47 8.71
C ALA A 75 1.94 17.38 7.96
N ILE A 76 0.83 17.77 7.32
CA ILE A 76 0.04 16.86 6.49
C ILE A 76 0.90 16.48 5.27
N PRO A 77 1.09 15.18 4.97
CA PRO A 77 2.02 14.75 3.92
C PRO A 77 1.40 14.74 2.52
N PHE A 78 0.32 15.50 2.31
CA PHE A 78 -0.42 15.61 1.06
C PHE A 78 -0.39 17.07 0.62
N GLY A 79 0.27 17.36 -0.51
CA GLY A 79 0.26 18.70 -1.09
C GLY A 79 -1.09 19.05 -1.69
N GLU A 80 -1.45 20.33 -1.69
CA GLU A 80 -2.71 20.84 -2.24
C GLU A 80 -2.87 20.51 -3.73
N TYR A 81 -1.76 20.49 -4.48
CA TYR A 81 -1.74 20.24 -5.92
C TYR A 81 -1.16 18.86 -6.30
N ASP A 82 -0.78 18.05 -5.32
CA ASP A 82 -0.28 16.69 -5.56
C ASP A 82 -1.38 15.84 -6.20
N HIS A 83 -1.02 15.06 -7.23
CA HIS A 83 -1.83 13.96 -7.72
C HIS A 83 -1.79 12.81 -6.72
N ILE A 84 -2.91 12.62 -6.02
CA ILE A 84 -3.04 11.69 -4.89
C ILE A 84 -3.97 10.53 -5.27
N LEU A 85 -3.50 9.30 -5.11
CA LEU A 85 -4.30 8.09 -5.20
C LEU A 85 -4.52 7.47 -3.82
N LEU A 86 -5.77 7.41 -3.38
CA LEU A 86 -6.18 6.72 -2.16
C LEU A 86 -6.65 5.29 -2.46
N VAL A 87 -6.10 4.33 -1.73
CA VAL A 87 -6.27 2.91 -1.98
C VAL A 87 -6.96 2.23 -0.80
N GLY A 88 -8.02 1.48 -1.11
CA GLY A 88 -8.72 0.65 -0.12
C GLY A 88 -9.61 1.45 0.84
N GLU A 89 -10.16 2.58 0.40
CA GLU A 89 -11.15 3.34 1.16
C GLU A 89 -12.38 2.48 1.50
N GLY A 90 -12.94 2.73 2.68
CA GLY A 90 -14.20 2.15 3.13
C GLY A 90 -15.37 3.07 2.79
N ASP A 91 -15.66 4.02 3.68
CA ASP A 91 -16.77 4.97 3.54
C ASP A 91 -16.39 6.28 2.83
N PHE A 92 -15.13 6.40 2.40
CA PHE A 92 -14.55 7.56 1.72
C PHE A 92 -14.44 8.83 2.59
N SER A 93 -14.57 8.71 3.91
CA SER A 93 -14.44 9.86 4.82
C SER A 93 -13.03 10.46 4.88
N PHE A 94 -11.98 9.65 4.69
CA PHE A 94 -10.60 10.16 4.57
C PHE A 94 -10.43 10.97 3.28
N THR A 95 -10.95 10.45 2.17
CA THR A 95 -11.02 11.16 0.88
C THR A 95 -11.70 12.52 1.03
N ARG A 96 -12.85 12.57 1.70
CA ARG A 96 -13.58 13.81 1.98
C ARG A 96 -12.72 14.81 2.76
N SER A 97 -12.07 14.36 3.83
CA SER A 97 -11.22 15.22 4.64
C SER A 97 -10.09 15.85 3.80
N LEU A 98 -9.38 15.06 2.98
CA LEU A 98 -8.33 15.59 2.10
C LEU A 98 -8.86 16.59 1.07
N ALA A 99 -9.96 16.26 0.38
CA ALA A 99 -10.48 17.11 -0.68
C ALA A 99 -11.06 18.43 -0.15
N ILE A 100 -11.77 18.40 0.97
CA ILE A 100 -12.54 19.55 1.47
C ILE A 100 -11.75 20.36 2.51
N GLU A 101 -11.21 19.69 3.53
CA GLU A 101 -10.59 20.38 4.67
C GLU A 101 -9.13 20.76 4.39
N HIS A 102 -8.44 19.93 3.60
CA HIS A 102 -7.03 20.16 3.21
C HIS A 102 -6.86 20.76 1.82
N GLY A 103 -7.94 20.94 1.07
CA GLY A 103 -7.90 21.58 -0.26
C GLY A 103 -7.12 20.80 -1.31
N CYS A 104 -6.92 19.48 -1.14
CA CYS A 104 -6.23 18.66 -2.13
C CYS A 104 -7.07 18.59 -3.42
N ALA A 105 -6.58 19.23 -4.49
CA ALA A 105 -7.30 19.42 -5.74
C ALA A 105 -7.34 18.14 -6.61
N ASN A 106 -6.30 17.31 -6.55
CA ASN A 106 -6.08 16.19 -7.46
C ASN A 106 -6.18 14.83 -6.75
N VAL A 107 -7.27 14.59 -6.03
CA VAL A 107 -7.52 13.33 -5.31
C VAL A 107 -8.31 12.36 -6.16
N THR A 108 -7.87 11.11 -6.26
CA THR A 108 -8.62 9.96 -6.77
C THR A 108 -8.68 8.90 -5.69
N ALA A 109 -9.87 8.34 -5.43
CA ALA A 109 -10.04 7.37 -4.36
C ALA A 109 -10.61 6.04 -4.86
N THR A 110 -10.19 4.95 -4.21
CA THR A 110 -10.56 3.60 -4.63
C THR A 110 -10.98 2.73 -3.45
N SER A 111 -12.00 1.88 -3.63
CA SER A 111 -12.39 0.83 -2.68
C SER A 111 -12.14 -0.57 -3.23
N TYR A 112 -11.87 -1.52 -2.34
CA TYR A 112 -11.81 -2.93 -2.71
C TYR A 112 -13.21 -3.53 -2.94
N ASP A 113 -14.18 -3.14 -2.13
CA ASP A 113 -15.58 -3.54 -2.27
C ASP A 113 -16.21 -2.93 -3.54
N SER A 114 -17.28 -3.56 -4.05
CA SER A 114 -18.13 -2.99 -5.10
C SER A 114 -18.88 -1.75 -4.60
N ARG A 115 -19.40 -0.91 -5.51
CA ARG A 115 -20.18 0.28 -5.11
C ARG A 115 -21.40 -0.12 -4.29
N GLU A 116 -22.04 -1.22 -4.67
CA GLU A 116 -23.22 -1.78 -4.01
C GLU A 116 -22.87 -2.22 -2.59
N ASP A 117 -21.75 -2.92 -2.42
CA ASP A 117 -21.27 -3.38 -1.11
C ASP A 117 -20.88 -2.21 -0.20
N VAL A 118 -20.16 -1.21 -0.74
CA VAL A 118 -19.83 0.03 0.01
C VAL A 118 -21.10 0.73 0.47
N SER A 119 -22.07 0.91 -0.42
CA SER A 119 -23.35 1.56 -0.10
C SER A 119 -24.15 0.81 0.96
N ALA A 120 -24.11 -0.52 0.92
CA ALA A 120 -24.80 -1.36 1.90
C ALA A 120 -24.09 -1.37 3.27
N LYS A 121 -22.76 -1.35 3.29
CA LYS A 121 -21.95 -1.43 4.52
C LYS A 121 -21.83 -0.10 5.26
N TYR A 122 -21.80 1.01 4.52
CA TYR A 122 -21.49 2.34 5.07
C TYR A 122 -22.59 3.34 4.70
N PRO A 123 -23.57 3.58 5.60
CA PRO A 123 -24.62 4.57 5.36
C PRO A 123 -24.08 5.99 5.08
N THR A 124 -22.90 6.32 5.60
CA THR A 124 -22.19 7.60 5.37
C THR A 124 -21.67 7.76 3.94
N PHE A 125 -21.50 6.67 3.19
CA PHE A 125 -20.94 6.74 1.84
C PHE A 125 -21.81 7.54 0.86
N ILE A 126 -23.14 7.38 0.88
CA ILE A 126 -24.03 8.07 -0.07
C ILE A 126 -23.94 9.60 0.05
N PRO A 127 -24.08 10.21 1.24
CA PRO A 127 -23.89 11.65 1.37
C PRO A 127 -22.46 12.09 1.03
N ILE A 128 -21.42 11.37 1.48
CA ILE A 128 -20.02 11.69 1.18
C ILE A 128 -19.76 11.67 -0.33
N SER A 129 -20.18 10.61 -1.03
CA SER A 129 -19.99 10.49 -2.47
C SER A 129 -20.75 11.55 -3.26
N THR A 130 -21.91 11.99 -2.77
CA THR A 130 -22.68 13.08 -3.38
C THR A 130 -21.94 14.41 -3.26
N GLU A 131 -21.41 14.71 -2.09
CA GLU A 131 -20.61 15.93 -1.84
C GLU A 131 -19.31 15.92 -2.65
N LEU A 132 -18.59 14.79 -2.69
CA LEU A 132 -17.37 14.65 -3.49
C LEU A 132 -17.63 14.78 -5.00
N SER A 133 -18.79 14.32 -5.46
CA SER A 133 -19.20 14.44 -6.87
C SER A 133 -19.71 15.83 -7.25
N SER A 134 -20.07 16.68 -6.28
CA SER A 134 -20.52 18.06 -6.54
C SER A 134 -19.39 19.09 -6.57
N LEU A 135 -18.17 18.69 -6.18
CA LEU A 135 -16.96 19.51 -6.32
C LEU A 135 -16.63 19.78 -7.80
N THR A 136 -15.83 20.82 -8.04
CA THR A 136 -15.37 21.21 -9.39
C THR A 136 -13.84 21.31 -9.42
N PRO A 137 -13.13 20.35 -10.05
CA PRO A 137 -13.65 19.12 -10.65
C PRO A 137 -14.17 18.12 -9.59
N PRO A 138 -15.05 17.18 -9.97
CA PRO A 138 -15.51 16.13 -9.06
C PRO A 138 -14.39 15.16 -8.73
N VAL A 139 -14.36 14.66 -7.49
CA VAL A 139 -13.37 13.67 -7.05
C VAL A 139 -13.69 12.29 -7.65
N PRO A 140 -12.80 11.67 -8.45
CA PRO A 140 -13.07 10.37 -9.05
C PRO A 140 -13.04 9.25 -7.99
N LEU A 141 -14.14 8.49 -7.92
CA LEU A 141 -14.28 7.33 -7.05
C LEU A 141 -14.36 6.04 -7.88
N PHE A 142 -13.45 5.10 -7.65
CA PHE A 142 -13.44 3.79 -8.30
C PHE A 142 -13.66 2.67 -7.29
N HIS A 143 -14.35 1.62 -7.72
CA HIS A 143 -14.71 0.48 -6.86
C HIS A 143 -14.17 -0.83 -7.46
N SER A 144 -14.14 -1.89 -6.65
CA SER A 144 -13.58 -3.19 -7.06
C SER A 144 -12.12 -3.13 -7.50
N ILE A 145 -11.32 -2.29 -6.84
CA ILE A 145 -9.90 -2.12 -7.11
C ILE A 145 -9.08 -3.00 -6.17
N ASP A 146 -8.31 -3.92 -6.75
CA ASP A 146 -7.34 -4.73 -6.02
C ASP A 146 -6.02 -3.96 -5.89
N ALA A 147 -5.66 -3.60 -4.66
CA ALA A 147 -4.43 -2.87 -4.34
C ALA A 147 -3.15 -3.59 -4.80
N THR A 148 -3.19 -4.91 -5.02
CA THR A 148 -2.06 -5.67 -5.56
C THR A 148 -1.91 -5.54 -7.08
N LYS A 149 -2.85 -4.88 -7.77
CA LYS A 149 -2.92 -4.79 -9.23
C LYS A 149 -3.07 -3.37 -9.78
N LEU A 150 -2.83 -2.34 -8.97
CA LEU A 150 -2.93 -0.92 -9.30
C LEU A 150 -2.39 -0.56 -10.70
N SER A 151 -1.12 -0.88 -11.01
CA SER A 151 -0.51 -0.50 -12.30
C SER A 151 -1.14 -1.15 -13.53
N THR A 152 -1.97 -2.18 -13.33
CA THR A 152 -2.67 -2.90 -14.40
C THR A 152 -3.98 -2.22 -14.83
N TYR A 153 -4.56 -1.39 -13.96
CA TYR A 153 -5.80 -0.67 -14.25
C TYR A 153 -5.49 0.59 -15.07
N LYS A 154 -5.77 0.54 -16.38
CA LYS A 154 -5.51 1.67 -17.29
C LYS A 154 -6.20 2.97 -16.86
N HIS A 155 -7.40 2.88 -16.26
CA HIS A 155 -8.16 4.03 -15.80
C HIS A 155 -7.64 4.63 -14.49
N LEU A 156 -6.75 3.95 -13.77
CA LEU A 156 -6.06 4.48 -12.59
C LEU A 156 -4.67 5.06 -12.90
N ARG A 157 -4.28 5.12 -14.19
CA ARG A 157 -3.05 5.81 -14.56
C ARG A 157 -3.29 7.31 -14.43
N CYS A 158 -2.40 7.97 -13.70
CA CYS A 158 -2.45 9.41 -13.49
C CYS A 158 -2.46 10.14 -14.84
N LYS A 159 -3.37 11.10 -14.98
CA LYS A 159 -3.41 12.04 -16.09
C LYS A 159 -3.05 13.40 -15.52
N ARG A 160 -2.00 14.00 -16.05
CA ARG A 160 -1.56 15.33 -15.67
C ARG A 160 -1.89 16.26 -16.82
N ASP A 161 -2.55 17.36 -16.52
CA ASP A 161 -2.88 18.42 -17.48
C ASP A 161 -1.97 19.66 -17.29
N ASP A 162 -0.94 19.53 -16.44
CA ASP A 162 0.00 20.59 -16.02
C ASP A 162 1.11 20.88 -17.04
N GLY A 163 1.10 20.20 -18.20
CA GLY A 163 2.05 20.42 -19.29
C GLY A 163 3.43 19.79 -19.08
N ASP A 164 3.63 19.05 -17.98
CA ASP A 164 4.87 18.35 -17.67
C ASP A 164 4.81 16.90 -18.22
N ASP A 165 4.79 16.79 -19.55
CA ASP A 165 4.69 15.51 -20.29
C ASP A 165 5.82 14.51 -19.93
N ASP A 166 6.91 15.00 -19.33
CA ASP A 166 8.09 14.22 -18.96
C ASP A 166 8.01 13.63 -17.52
N GLU A 167 7.04 14.04 -16.67
CA GLU A 167 6.86 13.58 -15.28
C GLU A 167 5.48 12.94 -14.99
N GLU A 168 5.07 12.00 -15.84
CA GLU A 168 3.84 11.24 -15.58
C GLU A 168 3.94 10.28 -14.39
N GLY A 169 2.82 10.15 -13.67
CA GLY A 169 2.65 9.25 -12.54
C GLY A 169 2.04 9.95 -11.33
N TRP A 170 1.61 9.17 -10.34
CA TRP A 170 1.10 9.70 -9.08
C TRP A 170 2.24 10.35 -8.28
N ASP A 171 1.92 11.45 -7.58
CA ASP A 171 2.81 12.07 -6.61
C ASP A 171 2.79 11.29 -5.31
N THR A 172 1.60 10.92 -4.86
CA THR A 172 1.37 10.21 -3.60
C THR A 172 0.36 9.09 -3.80
N ILE A 173 0.68 7.88 -3.35
CA ILE A 173 -0.27 6.77 -3.24
C ILE A 173 -0.41 6.42 -1.76
N ALA A 174 -1.61 6.50 -1.18
CA ALA A 174 -1.83 6.20 0.22
C ALA A 174 -2.74 4.98 0.42
N PHE A 175 -2.35 4.07 1.32
CA PHE A 175 -3.15 2.92 1.73
C PHE A 175 -3.36 2.95 3.26
N MET A 176 -4.58 3.28 3.67
CA MET A 176 -4.93 3.45 5.08
C MET A 176 -5.32 2.11 5.69
N PHE A 177 -4.58 1.69 6.72
CA PHE A 177 -4.83 0.47 7.51
C PHE A 177 -5.04 -0.83 6.70
N PRO A 178 -4.15 -1.16 5.74
CA PRO A 178 -4.30 -2.35 4.91
C PRO A 178 -4.26 -3.65 5.72
N HIS A 179 -5.18 -4.57 5.43
CA HIS A 179 -5.15 -5.92 5.97
C HIS A 179 -5.94 -6.92 5.09
N THR A 180 -5.65 -8.20 5.22
CA THR A 180 -6.35 -9.28 4.49
C THR A 180 -7.66 -9.74 5.13
N GLY A 181 -8.07 -9.17 6.28
CA GLY A 181 -9.40 -9.39 6.86
C GLY A 181 -9.58 -10.73 7.59
N GLY A 182 -8.53 -11.28 8.20
CA GLY A 182 -8.66 -12.43 9.11
C GLY A 182 -8.89 -13.76 8.40
N LEU A 183 -8.18 -14.03 7.30
CA LEU A 183 -8.24 -15.28 6.54
C LEU A 183 -7.90 -16.56 7.35
N SER A 184 -7.40 -16.40 8.58
CA SER A 184 -7.05 -17.47 9.50
C SER A 184 -7.08 -16.97 10.94
N THR A 185 -7.27 -17.88 11.90
CA THR A 185 -7.07 -17.61 13.32
C THR A 185 -5.62 -17.77 13.77
N ASP A 186 -4.77 -18.39 12.93
CA ASP A 186 -3.34 -18.55 13.18
C ASP A 186 -2.60 -17.23 12.96
N VAL A 187 -1.93 -16.74 14.00
CA VAL A 187 -1.23 -15.44 13.99
C VAL A 187 -0.15 -15.41 12.90
N ASN A 188 0.69 -16.45 12.80
CA ASN A 188 1.79 -16.50 11.83
C ASN A 188 1.29 -16.55 10.38
N ARG A 189 0.16 -17.20 10.14
CA ARG A 189 -0.49 -17.21 8.83
C ARG A 189 -1.07 -15.84 8.49
N GLN A 190 -1.68 -15.15 9.46
CA GLN A 190 -2.18 -13.80 9.27
C GLN A 190 -1.05 -12.80 9.00
N VAL A 191 0.04 -12.86 9.78
CA VAL A 191 1.25 -12.04 9.57
C VAL A 191 1.76 -12.23 8.15
N ARG A 192 1.99 -13.47 7.71
CA ARG A 192 2.46 -13.75 6.34
C ARG A 192 1.50 -13.27 5.25
N ALA A 193 0.19 -13.40 5.46
CA ALA A 193 -0.80 -12.91 4.51
C ALA A 193 -0.79 -11.38 4.38
N ASN A 194 -0.66 -10.66 5.49
CA ASN A 194 -0.60 -9.19 5.48
C ASN A 194 0.75 -8.67 4.95
N GLN A 195 1.86 -9.36 5.25
CA GLN A 195 3.17 -9.08 4.63
C GLN A 195 3.10 -9.24 3.11
N ALA A 196 2.51 -10.35 2.62
CA ALA A 196 2.33 -10.58 1.19
C ALA A 196 1.46 -9.50 0.53
N LEU A 197 0.39 -9.07 1.19
CA LEU A 197 -0.45 -7.95 0.71
C LEU A 197 0.38 -6.68 0.52
N LEU A 198 1.17 -6.29 1.53
CA LEU A 198 2.00 -5.08 1.47
C LEU A 198 3.07 -5.17 0.38
N VAL A 199 3.76 -6.30 0.26
CA VAL A 199 4.77 -6.52 -0.78
C VAL A 199 4.16 -6.39 -2.18
N GLU A 200 3.02 -7.04 -2.42
CA GLU A 200 2.36 -6.98 -3.73
C GLU A 200 1.75 -5.60 -4.02
N PHE A 201 1.27 -4.89 -3.00
CA PHE A 201 0.86 -3.49 -3.12
C PHE A 201 2.03 -2.59 -3.53
N PHE A 202 3.18 -2.68 -2.86
CA PHE A 202 4.37 -1.89 -3.19
C PHE A 202 4.85 -2.18 -4.61
N LYS A 203 4.94 -3.47 -5.00
CA LYS A 203 5.27 -3.86 -6.38
C LYS A 203 4.29 -3.28 -7.40
N SER A 204 3.01 -3.24 -7.06
CA SER A 204 1.99 -2.62 -7.92
C SER A 204 2.23 -1.13 -8.11
N CYS A 205 2.59 -0.40 -7.05
CA CYS A 205 2.85 1.04 -7.12
C CYS A 205 4.05 1.38 -8.02
N ILE A 206 5.12 0.57 -7.97
CA ILE A 206 6.34 0.81 -8.76
C ILE A 206 6.40 0.02 -10.08
N ASP A 207 5.30 -0.65 -10.45
CA ASP A 207 5.14 -1.45 -11.68
C ASP A 207 6.15 -2.62 -11.81
N THR A 208 6.50 -3.27 -10.70
CA THR A 208 7.38 -4.46 -10.64
C THR A 208 6.59 -5.74 -10.34
N LYS A 209 5.47 -5.93 -11.04
CA LYS A 209 4.51 -7.05 -10.82
C LYS A 209 5.10 -8.45 -10.98
N ASP A 210 6.19 -8.58 -11.73
CA ASP A 210 6.91 -9.83 -11.96
C ASP A 210 8.40 -9.55 -12.23
N ALA A 211 9.23 -10.59 -12.08
CA ALA A 211 10.68 -10.48 -12.28
C ALA A 211 11.05 -9.99 -13.69
N LYS A 212 10.28 -10.39 -14.72
CA LYS A 212 10.52 -9.96 -16.11
C LYS A 212 10.33 -8.45 -16.24
N ARG A 213 9.27 -7.89 -15.65
CA ARG A 213 9.02 -6.45 -15.68
C ARG A 213 10.07 -5.69 -14.87
N ARG A 214 10.48 -6.21 -13.72
CA ARG A 214 11.55 -5.63 -12.90
C ARG A 214 12.88 -5.57 -13.66
N LEU A 215 13.31 -6.68 -14.28
CA LEU A 215 14.51 -6.71 -15.14
C LEU A 215 14.42 -5.72 -16.30
N HIS A 216 13.25 -5.58 -16.93
CA HIS A 216 13.06 -4.61 -18.00
C HIS A 216 13.26 -3.15 -17.53
N ILE A 217 12.80 -2.82 -16.32
CA ILE A 217 13.02 -1.49 -15.71
C ILE A 217 14.52 -1.28 -15.44
N LEU A 218 15.20 -2.25 -14.84
CA LEU A 218 16.64 -2.19 -14.56
C LEU A 218 17.48 -2.00 -15.83
N GLN A 219 17.16 -2.74 -16.90
CA GLN A 219 17.82 -2.60 -18.20
C GLN A 219 17.60 -1.21 -18.80
N THR A 220 16.39 -0.66 -18.66
CA THR A 220 16.07 0.69 -19.14
C THR A 220 16.87 1.74 -18.37
N GLN A 221 16.91 1.67 -17.05
CA GLN A 221 17.70 2.57 -16.19
C GLN A 221 19.20 2.50 -16.51
N LYS A 222 19.74 1.30 -16.75
CA LYS A 222 21.14 1.11 -17.16
C LYS A 222 21.43 1.81 -18.49
N ARG A 223 20.56 1.63 -19.50
CA ARG A 223 20.70 2.28 -20.81
C ARG A 223 20.65 3.81 -20.70
N GLU A 224 19.69 4.36 -19.96
CA GLU A 224 19.56 5.81 -19.75
C GLU A 224 20.79 6.40 -19.03
N LYS A 225 21.35 5.66 -18.07
CA LYS A 225 22.60 6.04 -17.37
C LYS A 225 23.82 6.00 -18.29
N GLU A 226 23.90 5.03 -19.21
CA GLU A 226 24.98 4.95 -20.21
C GLU A 226 24.86 6.06 -21.28
N GLU A 227 23.64 6.32 -21.77
CA GLU A 227 23.36 7.38 -22.74
C GLU A 227 23.65 8.77 -22.16
N SER A 228 23.25 9.05 -20.92
CA SER A 228 23.55 10.32 -20.24
C SER A 228 25.06 10.50 -19.99
N ARG A 229 25.79 9.44 -19.64
CA ARG A 229 27.27 9.47 -19.55
C ARG A 229 27.94 9.70 -20.90
N LYS A 230 27.39 9.17 -21.99
CA LYS A 230 27.90 9.44 -23.34
C LYS A 230 27.69 10.90 -23.75
N ARG A 231 26.47 11.44 -23.58
CA ARG A 231 26.16 12.86 -23.86
C ARG A 231 27.08 13.82 -23.10
N LYS A 232 27.36 13.55 -21.82
CA LYS A 232 28.29 14.38 -21.02
C LYS A 232 29.74 14.35 -21.54
N ARG A 233 30.18 13.25 -22.14
CA ARG A 233 31.51 13.15 -22.77
C ARG A 233 31.56 13.88 -24.12
N ASP A 234 30.49 13.76 -24.91
CA ASP A 234 30.41 14.35 -26.25
C ASP A 234 30.21 15.89 -26.21
N HIS A 235 29.57 16.44 -25.17
CA HIS A 235 29.42 17.89 -24.95
C HIS A 235 30.73 18.64 -24.61
N GLN A 236 31.88 17.95 -24.63
CA GLN A 236 33.20 18.59 -24.56
C GLN A 236 33.80 18.91 -25.94
N SER A 237 33.07 18.65 -27.04
CA SER A 237 33.40 19.19 -28.37
C SER A 237 32.14 19.50 -29.18
N GLN A 238 31.95 20.78 -29.53
CA GLN A 238 30.97 21.36 -30.47
C GLN A 238 29.57 21.71 -29.94
N GLY A 239 29.33 23.02 -29.87
CA GLY A 239 28.44 23.72 -30.82
C GLY A 239 26.97 23.34 -30.81
N ASP A 240 26.17 24.22 -30.21
CA ASP A 240 24.71 24.29 -30.19
C ASP A 240 24.10 24.13 -31.59
N SER A 241 23.44 22.98 -31.86
CA SER A 241 22.42 22.78 -32.91
C SER A 241 21.89 21.35 -32.86
N GLN A 242 20.56 21.21 -32.91
CA GLN A 242 19.78 19.96 -33.08
C GLN A 242 19.42 19.19 -31.80
N GLN A 243 18.73 19.86 -30.87
CA GLN A 243 17.88 19.19 -29.87
C GLN A 243 16.46 19.01 -30.41
N GLN A 244 16.24 18.20 -31.44
CA GLN A 244 14.86 17.89 -31.84
C GLN A 244 14.67 16.64 -32.70
N GLU A 245 15.30 15.51 -32.39
CA GLU A 245 14.90 14.26 -33.07
C GLU A 245 15.28 13.00 -32.29
N GLN A 246 14.58 12.73 -31.18
CA GLN A 246 14.54 11.39 -30.58
C GLN A 246 13.38 11.18 -29.58
N LYS A 247 12.21 11.81 -29.78
CA LYS A 247 11.03 11.65 -28.90
C LYS A 247 10.12 10.46 -29.27
N ASN A 248 10.67 9.34 -29.74
CA ASN A 248 9.83 8.19 -30.11
C ASN A 248 10.39 6.80 -29.75
N LYS A 249 10.69 6.61 -28.47
CA LYS A 249 10.63 5.28 -27.85
C LYS A 249 9.58 5.38 -26.76
N GLN A 250 8.48 4.65 -26.91
CA GLN A 250 7.40 4.56 -25.92
C GLN A 250 7.97 4.10 -24.58
N ASN A 251 8.39 5.07 -23.76
CA ASN A 251 8.68 4.83 -22.36
C ASN A 251 7.33 4.51 -21.73
N VAL A 252 7.18 3.31 -21.19
CA VAL A 252 5.95 2.97 -20.45
C VAL A 252 5.94 3.86 -19.23
N LYS A 253 5.10 4.89 -19.29
CA LYS A 253 4.92 5.91 -18.27
C LYS A 253 4.74 5.26 -16.89
N PRO A 254 5.51 5.67 -15.87
CA PRO A 254 5.51 4.98 -14.60
C PRO A 254 4.18 5.20 -13.89
N PHE A 255 3.76 4.23 -13.06
CA PHE A 255 2.50 4.36 -12.31
C PHE A 255 2.65 5.38 -11.16
N LEU A 256 3.67 5.20 -10.32
CA LEU A 256 4.18 6.21 -9.39
C LEU A 256 5.39 6.91 -10.02
N ARG A 257 5.46 8.25 -10.00
CA ARG A 257 6.61 8.97 -10.60
C ARG A 257 7.90 8.72 -9.82
N MET A 258 9.06 8.98 -10.44
CA MET A 258 10.33 8.94 -9.71
C MET A 258 10.32 10.02 -8.61
N GLY A 259 10.75 9.68 -7.39
CA GLY A 259 10.61 10.56 -6.22
C GLY A 259 9.19 10.63 -5.64
N GLY A 260 8.20 9.99 -6.27
CA GLY A 260 6.85 9.88 -5.75
C GLY A 260 6.79 9.06 -4.46
N LYS A 261 5.80 9.35 -3.62
CA LYS A 261 5.65 8.81 -2.27
C LYS A 261 4.57 7.72 -2.20
N ILE A 262 4.83 6.72 -1.37
CA ILE A 262 3.83 5.74 -0.93
C ILE A 262 3.66 5.93 0.57
N ILE A 263 2.42 6.13 0.99
CA ILE A 263 2.06 6.30 2.40
C ILE A 263 1.26 5.09 2.85
N VAL A 264 1.69 4.46 3.95
CA VAL A 264 0.92 3.39 4.59
C VAL A 264 0.72 3.72 6.05
N THR A 265 -0.52 3.66 6.50
CA THR A 265 -0.87 3.86 7.92
C THR A 265 -1.21 2.53 8.55
N LEU A 266 -0.58 2.20 9.68
CA LEU A 266 -0.83 0.98 10.45
C LEU A 266 -1.10 1.32 11.91
N PHE A 267 -1.87 0.48 12.60
CA PHE A 267 -1.92 0.53 14.06
C PHE A 267 -0.55 0.20 14.66
N GLU A 268 -0.27 0.75 15.85
CA GLU A 268 0.89 0.37 16.63
C GLU A 268 0.62 -0.90 17.48
N GLY A 269 1.70 -1.60 17.81
CA GLY A 269 1.67 -2.87 18.54
C GLY A 269 1.42 -4.11 17.68
N GLU A 270 1.45 -5.27 18.32
CA GLU A 270 1.18 -6.54 17.65
C GLU A 270 -0.29 -6.65 17.20
N PRO A 271 -0.57 -7.34 16.08
CA PRO A 271 0.39 -8.05 15.22
C PRO A 271 1.05 -7.16 14.16
N TYR A 272 0.75 -5.85 14.10
CA TYR A 272 1.18 -4.95 13.03
C TYR A 272 2.69 -4.72 13.00
N THR A 273 3.31 -4.65 14.19
CA THR A 273 4.77 -4.55 14.33
C THR A 273 5.50 -5.74 13.69
N LEU A 274 4.94 -6.96 13.80
CA LEU A 274 5.50 -8.18 13.21
C LEU A 274 5.50 -8.17 11.67
N TRP A 275 4.76 -7.26 11.03
CA TRP A 275 4.73 -7.19 9.57
C TRP A 275 6.01 -6.57 9.02
N ASN A 276 6.75 -5.82 9.85
CA ASN A 276 8.05 -5.23 9.50
C ASN A 276 8.03 -4.47 8.16
N ILE A 277 7.07 -3.55 8.03
CA ILE A 277 6.77 -2.85 6.77
C ILE A 277 7.98 -2.13 6.14
N ARG A 278 8.91 -1.62 6.96
CA ARG A 278 10.13 -0.96 6.47
C ARG A 278 11.00 -1.93 5.67
N ASP A 279 11.23 -3.12 6.20
CA ASP A 279 12.05 -4.12 5.53
C ASP A 279 11.35 -4.63 4.28
N LEU A 280 10.02 -4.85 4.32
CA LEU A 280 9.24 -5.21 3.14
C LEU A 280 9.39 -4.17 2.02
N ALA A 281 9.31 -2.88 2.35
CA ALA A 281 9.46 -1.81 1.38
C ALA A 281 10.88 -1.77 0.77
N ARG A 282 11.93 -1.91 1.59
CA ARG A 282 13.32 -1.97 1.11
C ARG A 282 13.54 -3.14 0.15
N HIS A 283 13.02 -4.33 0.47
CA HIS A 283 13.13 -5.51 -0.40
C HIS A 283 12.44 -5.33 -1.76
N VAL A 284 11.39 -4.50 -1.85
CA VAL A 284 10.74 -4.18 -3.12
C VAL A 284 11.54 -3.14 -3.94
N GLY A 285 12.46 -2.42 -3.31
CA GLY A 285 13.27 -1.36 -3.94
C GLY A 285 12.79 0.06 -3.63
N LEU A 286 12.06 0.25 -2.54
CA LEU A 286 11.66 1.58 -2.06
C LEU A 286 12.63 2.11 -1.01
N ARG A 287 12.78 3.43 -0.94
CA ARG A 287 13.50 4.10 0.15
C ARG A 287 12.55 4.41 1.30
N VAL A 288 12.91 4.04 2.52
CA VAL A 288 12.20 4.48 3.72
C VAL A 288 12.58 5.94 3.98
N VAL A 289 11.62 6.84 4.01
CA VAL A 289 11.88 8.28 4.24
C VAL A 289 11.77 8.58 5.73
N GLU A 290 10.57 8.43 6.28
CA GLU A 290 10.26 8.81 7.65
C GLU A 290 8.95 8.15 8.12
N SER A 291 8.59 8.40 9.37
CA SER A 291 7.29 7.98 9.93
C SER A 291 6.97 8.76 11.18
N TRP A 292 5.69 8.99 11.46
CA TRP A 292 5.24 9.68 12.67
C TRP A 292 3.92 9.12 13.17
N LYS A 293 3.58 9.43 14.42
CA LYS A 293 2.30 9.06 15.02
C LYS A 293 1.17 9.70 14.20
N PHE A 294 0.21 8.89 13.78
CA PHE A 294 -0.98 9.35 13.09
C PHE A 294 -1.89 10.08 14.09
N ASP A 295 -2.17 11.36 13.82
CA ASP A 295 -3.10 12.15 14.61
C ASP A 295 -4.46 12.17 13.91
N TRP A 296 -5.45 11.50 14.52
CA TRP A 296 -6.81 11.42 14.01
C TRP A 296 -7.47 12.79 13.86
N GLU A 297 -7.16 13.74 14.76
CA GLU A 297 -7.74 15.08 14.74
C GLU A 297 -7.26 15.90 13.55
N GLN A 298 -6.16 15.51 12.90
CA GLN A 298 -5.65 16.17 11.72
C GLN A 298 -6.51 15.91 10.47
N TYR A 299 -7.45 14.96 10.52
CA TYR A 299 -8.31 14.61 9.39
C TYR A 299 -9.79 14.75 9.79
N PRO A 300 -10.33 15.98 9.84
CA PRO A 300 -11.70 16.21 10.30
C PRO A 300 -12.73 15.43 9.49
N GLY A 301 -13.62 14.74 10.21
CA GLY A 301 -14.68 13.92 9.61
C GLY A 301 -14.23 12.55 9.10
N TYR A 302 -12.93 12.21 9.17
CA TYR A 302 -12.47 10.85 8.91
C TYR A 302 -12.94 9.90 10.01
N HIS A 303 -13.52 8.77 9.62
CA HIS A 303 -13.91 7.69 10.53
C HIS A 303 -13.24 6.39 10.13
N HIS A 304 -12.64 5.70 11.10
CA HIS A 304 -12.01 4.41 10.82
C HIS A 304 -13.05 3.29 10.72
N VAL A 305 -13.35 2.86 9.51
CA VAL A 305 -14.31 1.78 9.23
C VAL A 305 -13.62 0.47 8.81
N ARG A 306 -14.20 -0.67 9.21
CA ARG A 306 -13.73 -2.01 8.84
C ARG A 306 -14.44 -2.51 7.60
N THR A 307 -13.76 -3.35 6.80
CA THR A 307 -14.33 -4.01 5.61
C THR A 307 -15.52 -4.94 5.88
N LEU A 308 -15.78 -5.31 7.14
CA LEU A 308 -16.98 -6.03 7.55
C LEU A 308 -18.22 -5.13 7.70
N GLY A 309 -18.08 -3.80 7.54
CA GLY A 309 -19.13 -2.82 7.77
C GLY A 309 -19.43 -2.60 9.25
N ALA A 310 -20.41 -1.73 9.51
CA ALA A 310 -20.98 -1.53 10.85
C ALA A 310 -21.82 -2.76 11.23
N LEU A 311 -21.21 -3.77 11.87
CA LEU A 311 -21.95 -4.87 12.47
C LEU A 311 -22.78 -4.32 13.63
N GLU A 312 -24.11 -4.34 13.51
CA GLU A 312 -25.02 -4.13 14.63
C GLU A 312 -24.78 -5.26 15.65
N GLY A 313 -24.12 -4.93 16.77
CA GLY A 313 -23.68 -5.89 17.80
C GLY A 313 -22.18 -6.20 17.84
N GLY A 314 -21.36 -5.60 16.97
CA GLY A 314 -19.89 -5.63 17.06
C GLY A 314 -19.38 -4.67 18.13
N GLY A 315 -19.61 -5.01 19.41
CA GLY A 315 -19.43 -4.13 20.56
C GLY A 315 -18.12 -3.32 20.59
N GLY A 316 -18.25 -2.04 20.93
CA GLY A 316 -17.21 -1.19 21.52
C GLY A 316 -15.90 -0.95 20.75
N TRP A 317 -15.71 -1.53 19.56
CA TRP A 317 -14.45 -1.37 18.84
C TRP A 317 -14.35 0.01 18.21
N LYS A 318 -13.39 0.81 18.70
CA LYS A 318 -13.06 2.14 18.20
C LYS A 318 -11.61 2.13 17.71
N GLY A 319 -11.43 2.04 16.39
CA GLY A 319 -10.10 2.12 15.78
C GLY A 319 -9.40 3.44 16.11
N GLU A 320 -10.17 4.52 16.18
CA GLU A 320 -9.69 5.89 16.47
C GLU A 320 -9.06 6.04 17.86
N ASP A 321 -9.44 5.22 18.83
CA ASP A 321 -8.83 5.24 20.17
C ASP A 321 -7.47 4.54 20.20
N ARG A 322 -7.05 3.90 19.09
CA ARG A 322 -5.78 3.19 19.00
C ARG A 322 -4.69 4.08 18.47
N GLU A 323 -3.49 3.89 19.01
CA GLU A 323 -2.29 4.49 18.44
C GLU A 323 -2.01 3.90 17.06
N ALA A 324 -1.65 4.78 16.13
CA ALA A 324 -1.34 4.44 14.76
C ALA A 324 -0.13 5.25 14.29
N ARG A 325 0.53 4.75 13.25
CA ARG A 325 1.71 5.36 12.64
C ARG A 325 1.57 5.40 11.14
N MET A 326 1.91 6.55 10.58
CA MET A 326 2.01 6.76 9.15
C MET A 326 3.47 6.58 8.72
N TYR A 327 3.70 5.78 7.69
CA TYR A 327 5.02 5.49 7.13
C TYR A 327 5.09 6.05 5.70
N VAL A 328 6.19 6.74 5.38
CA VAL A 328 6.44 7.30 4.05
C VAL A 328 7.60 6.56 3.40
N PHE A 329 7.33 6.07 2.19
CA PHE A 329 8.32 5.44 1.32
C PHE A 329 8.42 6.23 0.02
N GLU A 330 9.60 6.28 -0.58
CA GLU A 330 9.83 7.00 -1.83
C GLU A 330 10.31 6.05 -2.92
N LYS A 331 9.80 6.27 -4.13
CA LYS A 331 10.30 5.59 -5.32
C LYS A 331 11.65 6.14 -5.73
N ILE A 332 12.66 5.28 -5.70
CA ILE A 332 14.01 5.56 -6.18
C ILE A 332 14.32 4.69 -7.42
N PRO A 333 15.41 4.98 -8.16
CA PRO A 333 15.92 4.05 -9.17
C PRO A 333 16.16 2.67 -8.56
N LEU A 334 15.83 1.62 -9.31
CA LEU A 334 16.00 0.26 -8.81
C LEU A 334 17.47 -0.12 -8.87
N VAL A 335 17.91 -0.87 -7.86
CA VAL A 335 19.22 -1.48 -7.82
C VAL A 335 19.02 -2.98 -8.05
N ALA A 336 19.79 -3.53 -8.98
CA ALA A 336 19.80 -4.95 -9.26
C ALA A 336 20.58 -5.67 -8.15
N ASP A 337 20.07 -6.81 -7.69
CA ASP A 337 20.88 -7.72 -6.89
C ASP A 337 21.85 -8.54 -7.79
N SER A 338 22.70 -9.35 -7.17
CA SER A 338 23.71 -10.15 -7.87
C SER A 338 23.10 -11.11 -8.91
N ASP A 339 21.90 -11.63 -8.66
CA ASP A 339 21.25 -12.59 -9.55
C ASP A 339 20.56 -11.87 -10.70
N GLU A 340 19.97 -10.71 -10.43
CA GLU A 340 19.42 -9.81 -11.44
C GLU A 340 20.52 -9.28 -12.37
N GLU A 341 21.70 -8.95 -11.84
CA GLU A 341 22.87 -8.57 -12.63
C GLU A 341 23.33 -9.70 -13.56
N LYS A 342 23.50 -10.91 -13.03
CA LYS A 342 23.85 -12.11 -13.81
C LYS A 342 22.81 -12.38 -14.91
N GLU A 343 21.52 -12.29 -14.61
CA GLU A 343 20.48 -12.54 -15.61
C GLU A 343 20.42 -11.43 -16.66
N MET A 344 20.61 -10.16 -16.29
CA MET A 344 20.73 -9.07 -17.26
C MET A 344 21.91 -9.27 -18.21
N GLU A 345 23.06 -9.69 -17.71
CA GLU A 345 24.22 -10.03 -18.54
C GLU A 345 23.95 -11.21 -19.46
N ARG A 346 23.29 -12.26 -18.95
CA ARG A 346 22.88 -13.43 -19.73
C ARG A 346 21.99 -13.01 -20.89
N LEU A 347 20.95 -12.22 -20.62
CA LEU A 347 20.04 -11.68 -21.64
C LEU A 347 20.77 -10.80 -22.67
N ALA A 348 21.74 -9.99 -22.24
CA ALA A 348 22.55 -9.16 -23.13
C ALA A 348 23.51 -9.98 -24.02
N LYS A 349 24.04 -11.10 -23.52
CA LYS A 349 24.84 -12.04 -24.33
C LYS A 349 23.98 -12.71 -25.41
N VAL A 350 22.77 -13.15 -25.05
CA VAL A 350 21.83 -13.75 -26.00
C VAL A 350 21.39 -12.76 -27.07
N ALA A 351 21.08 -11.52 -26.69
CA ALA A 351 20.70 -10.48 -27.64
C ALA A 351 21.80 -10.16 -28.68
N ARG A 352 23.07 -10.42 -28.35
CA ARG A 352 24.23 -10.28 -29.24
C ARG A 352 24.54 -11.54 -30.07
N GLY A 353 23.63 -12.51 -30.10
CA GLY A 353 23.81 -13.78 -30.82
C GLY A 353 24.57 -14.85 -30.04
N GLY A 354 24.85 -14.62 -28.75
CA GLY A 354 25.45 -15.63 -27.88
C GLY A 354 24.50 -16.81 -27.62
N ARG A 355 25.04 -18.03 -27.61
CA ARG A 355 24.26 -19.24 -27.30
C ARG A 355 23.97 -19.33 -25.79
N LEU A 356 22.72 -19.68 -25.46
CA LEU A 356 22.36 -20.03 -24.08
C LEU A 356 23.03 -21.35 -23.67
N PRO A 357 23.52 -21.46 -22.42
CA PRO A 357 23.95 -22.74 -21.87
C PRO A 357 22.80 -23.76 -21.98
N SER A 358 23.11 -24.97 -22.40
CA SER A 358 22.19 -26.09 -22.35
C SER A 358 21.77 -26.36 -20.90
N GLN A 359 20.61 -27.00 -20.69
CA GLN A 359 20.17 -27.40 -19.35
C GLN A 359 21.23 -28.22 -18.59
N LYS A 360 22.00 -29.04 -19.32
CA LYS A 360 23.09 -29.85 -18.76
C LYS A 360 24.26 -28.99 -18.26
N GLU A 361 24.63 -27.95 -19.01
CA GLU A 361 25.70 -27.01 -18.64
C GLU A 361 25.27 -26.13 -17.46
N ALA A 362 24.02 -25.66 -17.45
CA ALA A 362 23.48 -24.88 -16.34
C ALA A 362 23.38 -25.68 -15.03
N MET A 363 22.94 -26.94 -15.11
CA MET A 363 22.85 -27.83 -13.93
C MET A 363 24.24 -28.17 -13.38
N LYS A 364 25.24 -28.41 -14.24
CA LYS A 364 26.61 -28.66 -13.82
C LYS A 364 27.23 -27.44 -13.12
N ALA A 365 26.97 -26.23 -13.63
CA ALA A 365 27.48 -25.00 -13.03
C ALA A 365 26.83 -24.69 -11.67
N ALA A 366 25.55 -25.03 -11.48
CA ALA A 366 24.88 -24.89 -10.19
C ALA A 366 25.48 -25.82 -9.12
N LEU A 367 25.71 -27.09 -9.47
CA LEU A 367 26.33 -28.08 -8.58
C LEU A 367 27.77 -27.69 -8.19
N GLN A 368 28.53 -27.10 -9.10
CA GLN A 368 29.90 -26.64 -8.83
C GLN A 368 29.97 -25.29 -8.09
N GLY A 369 28.86 -24.57 -7.99
CA GLY A 369 28.76 -23.34 -7.21
C GLY A 369 28.48 -23.62 -5.73
N GLU A 370 27.66 -24.65 -5.44
CA GLU A 370 27.40 -25.12 -4.08
C GLU A 370 28.66 -25.75 -3.45
N GLU A 371 29.44 -26.54 -4.21
CA GLU A 371 30.72 -27.11 -3.73
C GLU A 371 31.78 -26.07 -3.34
N LYS A 372 31.64 -24.80 -3.73
CA LYS A 372 32.60 -23.73 -3.38
C LYS A 372 32.19 -22.87 -2.19
N GLU A 373 30.91 -22.89 -1.80
CA GLU A 373 30.46 -22.21 -0.58
C GLU A 373 30.75 -23.07 0.66
N ASP A 374 30.72 -24.40 0.53
CA ASP A 374 31.04 -25.32 1.63
C ASP A 374 32.54 -25.37 1.98
N ASP A 375 33.45 -25.09 1.03
CA ASP A 375 34.91 -25.08 1.26
C ASP A 375 35.42 -23.83 2.03
N VAL A 376 34.58 -22.82 2.27
CA VAL A 376 34.98 -21.57 2.98
C VAL A 376 34.67 -21.61 4.47
N GLU A 377 33.78 -22.51 4.94
CA GLU A 377 33.47 -22.65 6.37
C GLU A 377 34.41 -23.63 7.13
N GLU A 378 35.29 -24.37 6.45
CA GLU A 378 36.23 -25.32 7.10
C GLU A 378 37.65 -24.77 7.37
N GLU A 379 38.04 -23.58 6.86
CA GLU A 379 39.40 -23.03 7.05
C GLU A 379 39.57 -22.05 8.25
N GLU A 380 38.51 -21.69 9.00
CA GLU A 380 38.62 -20.77 10.17
C GLU A 380 38.69 -21.47 11.56
N ALA A 381 38.99 -22.77 11.63
CA ALA A 381 38.96 -23.53 12.90
C ALA A 381 40.31 -24.04 13.43
N GLU A 382 41.45 -23.79 12.77
CA GLU A 382 42.76 -24.24 13.25
C GLU A 382 43.81 -23.13 13.21
N GLU A 383 43.76 -22.16 14.12
CA GLU A 383 44.93 -21.36 14.51
C GLU A 383 44.62 -20.64 15.84
N ASP A 384 44.75 -21.35 16.97
CA ASP A 384 44.95 -20.77 18.31
C ASP A 384 45.29 -21.91 19.29
N ASP A 385 46.55 -22.34 19.29
CA ASP A 385 47.21 -22.95 20.46
C ASP A 385 48.74 -22.92 20.23
N ASP A 386 49.39 -21.86 20.71
CA ASP A 386 50.79 -21.87 21.19
C ASP A 386 51.06 -20.68 22.14
#